data_AF-A0A2D9QH75-F1
#
_entry.id   AF-A0A2D9QH75-F1
#
_cell.length_a   1.000
_cell.length_b   1.000
_cell.length_c   1.000
_cell.angle_alpha   90.00
_cell.angle_beta   90.00
_cell.angle_gamma   90.00
#
_symmetry.space_group_name_H-M   'P 1'
#
loop_
_entity.id
_entity.type
_entity.pdbx_description
1 polymer ?
#
loop_
_entity_poly.entity_id
_entity_poly.type
_entity_poly.pdbx_seq_one_letter_code
_entity_poly.pdbx_strand_id
1 'polypeptide(L)'
;MKETVAIAHPNFALVKYWGKKDSNQNRPAMSSISVTVDSMISKTKIFKNFQSNHHQLFINGKEESDLSKILPPLEYLSEFSRTDEYLVIESQNNFPTSSGLASSASGIASFVTAYEAHYNLCLDINHKVKASMLGSGSAP
;
A
#
# COMPACT_ATOMS: atom_id res chain seq x y z
N MET A 1 -10.63 -14.29 -14.98
CA MET A 1 -9.96 -14.20 -13.66
C MET A 1 -10.24 -12.80 -13.13
N LYS A 2 -10.68 -12.64 -11.87
CA LYS A 2 -10.92 -11.29 -11.34
C LYS A 2 -9.56 -10.61 -11.16
N GLU A 3 -9.35 -9.51 -11.86
CA GLU A 3 -8.25 -8.59 -11.62
C GLU A 3 -8.83 -7.28 -11.12
N THR A 4 -8.10 -6.59 -10.25
CA THR A 4 -8.53 -5.30 -9.71
C THR A 4 -7.37 -4.35 -9.70
N VAL A 5 -7.63 -3.12 -10.13
CA VAL A 5 -6.63 -2.08 -10.29
C VAL A 5 -7.09 -0.87 -9.51
N ALA A 6 -6.21 -0.29 -8.72
CA ALA A 6 -6.44 1.00 -8.09
C ALA A 6 -5.24 1.92 -8.29
N ILE A 7 -5.52 3.22 -8.19
CA ILE A 7 -4.54 4.29 -8.30
C ILE A 7 -4.55 5.07 -6.99
N ALA A 8 -3.37 5.46 -6.54
CA ALA A 8 -3.19 6.43 -5.48
C ALA A 8 -2.07 7.41 -5.84
N HIS A 9 -2.09 8.56 -5.18
CA HIS A 9 -1.21 9.68 -5.46
C HIS A 9 -0.21 9.87 -4.32
N PRO A 10 1.05 10.23 -4.60
CA PRO A 10 2.00 10.54 -3.54
C PRO A 10 1.61 11.88 -2.89
N ASN A 11 2.12 12.08 -1.68
CA ASN A 11 1.96 13.33 -0.95
C ASN A 11 3.33 13.97 -0.69
N PHE A 12 3.31 15.30 -0.51
CA PHE A 12 4.46 16.11 -0.14
C PHE A 12 4.22 16.74 1.23
N ALA A 13 5.10 16.45 2.19
CA ALA A 13 4.92 16.92 3.57
C ALA A 13 5.21 18.42 3.73
N LEU A 14 4.24 19.15 4.28
CA LEU A 14 4.35 20.54 4.72
C LEU A 14 4.79 20.61 6.18
N VAL A 15 4.22 19.75 7.03
CA VAL A 15 4.68 19.46 8.39
C VAL A 15 5.19 18.02 8.39
N LYS A 16 6.46 17.84 8.75
CA LYS A 16 7.17 16.57 8.55
C LYS A 16 6.66 15.48 9.50
N TYR A 17 6.46 14.28 8.94
CA TYR A 17 6.47 13.05 9.71
C TYR A 17 7.93 12.75 10.09
N TRP A 18 8.25 12.80 11.39
CA TRP A 18 9.60 12.51 11.87
C TRP A 18 9.57 11.84 13.24
N GLY A 19 10.09 10.60 13.29
CA GLY A 19 10.11 9.77 14.49
C GLY A 19 8.87 8.88 14.65
N LYS A 20 9.07 7.67 15.18
CA LYS A 20 8.02 6.69 15.47
C LYS A 20 7.87 6.53 16.97
N LYS A 21 6.64 6.66 17.47
CA LYS A 21 6.27 6.28 18.84
C LYS A 21 6.14 4.76 19.00
N ASP A 22 5.72 4.09 17.93
CA ASP A 22 5.64 2.63 17.85
C ASP A 22 6.12 2.21 16.45
N SER A 23 7.23 1.48 16.38
CA SER A 23 7.83 1.03 15.13
C SER A 23 7.01 -0.02 14.42
N ASN A 24 6.33 -0.90 15.17
CA ASN A 24 5.59 -2.04 14.63
C ASN A 24 4.29 -1.58 13.97
N GLN A 25 3.68 -0.53 14.50
CA GLN A 25 2.46 0.08 13.95
C GLN A 25 2.73 1.30 13.07
N ASN A 26 3.99 1.65 12.84
CA ASN A 26 4.41 2.91 12.20
C ASN A 26 3.77 4.17 12.81
N ARG A 27 3.37 4.12 14.08
CA ARG A 27 2.65 5.21 14.74
C ARG A 27 3.58 6.41 14.91
N PRO A 28 3.22 7.59 14.38
CA PRO A 28 4.06 8.78 14.47
C PRO A 28 4.30 9.23 15.92
N ALA A 29 5.45 9.85 16.15
CA ALA A 29 5.72 10.59 17.39
C ALA A 29 5.02 11.96 17.43
N MET A 30 4.66 12.51 16.27
CA MET A 30 4.03 13.81 16.11
C MET A 30 3.11 13.85 14.88
N SER A 31 2.12 14.74 14.89
CA SER A 31 1.25 14.95 13.73
C SER A 31 2.04 15.51 12.54
N SER A 32 1.61 15.15 11.32
CA SER A 32 2.13 15.67 10.06
C SER A 32 1.00 16.23 9.20
N ILE A 33 1.35 17.08 8.23
CA ILE A 33 0.42 17.66 7.26
C ILE A 33 1.12 17.58 5.91
N SER A 34 0.41 17.15 4.88
CA SER A 34 0.94 17.02 3.52
C SER A 34 -0.07 17.51 2.49
N VAL A 35 0.39 17.70 1.26
CA VAL A 35 -0.44 17.99 0.10
C VAL A 35 -0.31 16.84 -0.90
N THR A 36 -1.43 16.40 -1.46
CA THR A 36 -1.46 15.37 -2.51
C THR A 36 -0.97 15.93 -3.84
N VAL A 37 -0.15 15.17 -4.56
CA VAL A 37 0.39 15.55 -5.88
C VAL A 37 -0.38 14.83 -6.98
N ASP A 38 -1.15 15.58 -7.76
CA ASP A 38 -2.08 15.03 -8.76
C ASP A 38 -1.39 14.31 -9.92
N SER A 39 -0.38 14.93 -10.54
CA SER A 39 0.25 14.42 -11.77
C SER A 39 1.04 13.11 -11.61
N MET A 40 1.30 12.70 -10.36
CA MET A 40 2.07 11.51 -10.03
C MET A 40 1.14 10.42 -9.51
N ILE A 41 1.33 9.19 -9.99
CA ILE A 41 0.48 8.06 -9.65
C ILE A 41 1.30 6.81 -9.34
N SER A 42 0.84 6.09 -8.32
CA SER A 42 1.12 4.68 -8.10
C SER A 42 -0.11 3.89 -8.52
N LYS A 43 0.07 2.95 -9.44
CA LYS A 43 -0.97 2.06 -9.93
C LYS A 43 -0.67 0.65 -9.44
N THR A 44 -1.58 0.06 -8.67
CA THR A 44 -1.44 -1.32 -8.20
C THR A 44 -2.54 -2.18 -8.81
N LYS A 45 -2.12 -3.27 -9.43
CA LYS A 45 -2.98 -4.35 -9.92
C LYS A 45 -2.82 -5.55 -8.99
N ILE A 46 -3.93 -6.17 -8.62
CA ILE A 46 -3.93 -7.42 -7.84
C ILE A 46 -4.82 -8.47 -8.48
N PHE A 47 -4.41 -9.72 -8.33
CA PHE A 47 -5.15 -10.90 -8.75
C PHE A 47 -4.67 -12.13 -7.96
N LYS A 48 -5.51 -13.17 -7.92
CA LYS A 48 -5.17 -14.43 -7.25
C LYS A 48 -3.98 -15.11 -7.92
N ASN A 49 -3.04 -15.56 -7.10
CA ASN A 49 -1.92 -16.39 -7.51
C ASN A 49 -2.34 -17.87 -7.57
N PHE A 50 -2.27 -18.45 -8.76
CA PHE A 50 -2.55 -19.87 -9.00
C PHE A 50 -1.29 -20.70 -9.26
N GLN A 51 -0.13 -20.06 -9.35
CA GLN A 51 1.12 -20.70 -9.75
C GLN A 51 1.99 -21.12 -8.56
N SER A 52 1.84 -20.46 -7.41
CA SER A 52 2.59 -20.77 -6.20
C SER A 52 1.77 -20.57 -4.93
N ASN A 53 2.29 -21.14 -3.83
CA ASN A 53 1.67 -21.05 -2.50
C ASN A 53 2.27 -19.90 -1.66
N HIS A 54 2.48 -18.74 -2.28
CA HIS A 54 2.95 -17.53 -1.57
C HIS A 54 2.52 -16.27 -2.32
N HIS A 55 2.48 -15.13 -1.61
CA HIS A 55 2.27 -13.82 -2.24
C HIS A 55 3.47 -13.42 -3.09
N GLN A 56 3.23 -12.83 -4.25
CA GLN A 56 4.27 -12.27 -5.11
C GLN A 56 4.07 -10.77 -5.24
N LEU A 57 5.16 -10.02 -5.18
CA LEU A 57 5.18 -8.57 -5.37
C LEU A 57 6.09 -8.23 -6.54
N PHE A 58 5.57 -7.45 -7.46
CA PHE A 58 6.33 -6.86 -8.56
C PHE A 58 6.27 -5.34 -8.43
N ILE A 59 7.42 -4.67 -8.44
CA ILE A 59 7.51 -3.20 -8.49
C ILE A 59 8.20 -2.79 -9.78
N ASN A 60 7.52 -1.98 -10.59
CA ASN A 60 8.01 -1.51 -11.89
C ASN A 60 8.50 -2.66 -12.80
N GLY A 61 7.79 -3.80 -12.77
CA GLY A 61 8.10 -4.99 -13.58
C GLY A 61 9.20 -5.89 -13.03
N LYS A 62 9.78 -5.58 -11.87
CA LYS A 62 10.77 -6.42 -11.19
C LYS A 62 10.14 -7.11 -9.99
N GLU A 63 10.37 -8.41 -9.83
CA GLU A 63 9.95 -9.16 -8.64
C GLU A 63 10.77 -8.71 -7.42
N GLU A 64 10.08 -8.44 -6.32
CA GLU A 64 10.67 -8.02 -5.05
C GLU A 64 10.66 -9.19 -4.06
N SER A 65 11.82 -9.54 -3.53
CA SER A 65 11.95 -10.57 -2.50
C SER A 65 11.56 -10.09 -1.10
N ASP A 66 11.63 -8.77 -0.87
CA ASP A 66 11.24 -8.17 0.40
C ASP A 66 9.76 -7.76 0.39
N LEU A 67 8.95 -8.55 1.10
CA LEU A 67 7.52 -8.30 1.27
C LEU A 67 7.18 -7.60 2.59
N SER A 68 8.17 -7.18 3.38
CA SER A 68 7.99 -6.68 4.76
C SER A 68 7.05 -5.49 4.87
N LYS A 69 6.88 -4.69 3.81
CA LYS A 69 5.94 -3.56 3.77
C LYS A 69 4.53 -3.94 3.30
N ILE A 70 4.37 -5.05 2.59
CA ILE A 70 3.08 -5.50 2.06
C ILE A 70 2.42 -6.53 2.96
N LEU A 71 3.20 -7.40 3.63
CA LEU A 71 2.65 -8.42 4.52
C LEU A 71 1.82 -7.81 5.67
N PRO A 72 2.27 -6.78 6.41
CA PRO A 72 1.47 -6.22 7.49
C PRO A 72 0.09 -5.68 7.07
N PRO A 73 -0.06 -4.86 6.00
CA PRO A 73 -1.39 -4.49 5.52
C PRO A 73 -2.17 -5.69 4.99
N LEU A 74 -1.52 -6.64 4.32
CA LEU A 74 -2.19 -7.82 3.77
C LEU A 74 -2.78 -8.70 4.87
N GLU A 75 -2.01 -9.01 5.91
CA GLU A 75 -2.44 -9.76 7.10
C GLU A 75 -3.60 -9.05 7.79
N TYR A 76 -3.49 -7.73 7.96
CA TYR A 76 -4.57 -6.95 8.56
C TYR A 76 -5.85 -6.96 7.74
N LEU A 77 -5.74 -6.86 6.41
CA LEU A 77 -6.90 -6.86 5.51
C LEU A 77 -7.50 -8.26 5.31
N SER A 78 -6.71 -9.32 5.45
CA SER A 78 -7.19 -10.70 5.32
C SER A 78 -8.14 -11.10 6.46
N GLU A 79 -8.02 -10.47 7.63
CA GLU A 79 -8.99 -10.60 8.72
C GLU A 79 -10.42 -10.19 8.30
N PHE A 80 -10.55 -9.22 7.39
CA PHE A 80 -11.84 -8.74 6.89
C PHE A 80 -12.35 -9.57 5.71
N SER A 81 -11.48 -9.90 4.76
CA SER A 81 -11.86 -10.70 3.59
C SER A 81 -12.06 -12.19 3.92
N ARG A 82 -11.52 -12.66 5.05
CA ARG A 82 -11.57 -14.06 5.50
C ARG A 82 -11.10 -15.04 4.42
N THR A 83 -10.04 -14.65 3.72
CA THR A 83 -9.44 -15.42 2.63
C THR A 83 -8.04 -15.88 2.99
N ASP A 84 -7.69 -17.09 2.53
CA ASP A 84 -6.35 -17.67 2.56
C ASP A 84 -5.65 -17.61 1.19
N GLU A 85 -6.20 -16.82 0.26
CA GLU A 85 -5.69 -16.72 -1.10
C GLU A 85 -4.32 -16.03 -1.16
N TYR A 86 -3.41 -16.65 -1.89
CA TYR A 86 -2.18 -16.00 -2.33
C TYR A 86 -2.48 -15.03 -3.47
N LEU A 87 -1.80 -13.90 -3.47
CA LEU A 87 -2.02 -12.80 -4.42
C LEU A 87 -0.74 -12.51 -5.19
N VAL A 88 -0.89 -12.19 -6.48
CA VAL A 88 0.11 -11.45 -7.23
C VAL A 88 -0.24 -9.97 -7.16
N ILE A 89 0.72 -9.15 -6.75
CA ILE A 89 0.59 -7.72 -6.54
C ILE A 89 1.59 -7.03 -7.46
N GLU A 90 1.10 -6.33 -8.47
CA GLU A 90 1.93 -5.60 -9.43
C GLU A 90 1.73 -4.11 -9.22
N SER A 91 2.79 -3.41 -8.81
CA SER A 91 2.76 -1.97 -8.56
C SER A 91 3.70 -1.22 -9.50
N GLN A 92 3.24 -0.11 -10.06
CA GLN A 92 4.02 0.73 -10.98
C GLN A 92 3.84 2.20 -10.65
N ASN A 93 4.92 2.97 -10.75
CA ASN A 93 4.90 4.42 -10.59
C ASN A 93 5.17 5.10 -11.94
N ASN A 94 4.47 6.20 -12.25
CA ASN A 94 4.78 7.05 -13.42
C ASN A 94 5.87 8.11 -13.13
N PHE A 95 6.54 8.02 -11.98
CA PHE A 95 7.59 8.91 -11.53
C PHE A 95 8.79 8.11 -11.01
N PRO A 96 10.02 8.66 -11.03
CA PRO A 96 11.19 7.87 -10.69
C PRO A 96 11.18 7.49 -9.20
N THR A 97 11.50 6.22 -8.93
CA THR A 97 11.75 5.75 -7.57
C THR A 97 12.99 6.47 -7.02
N SER A 98 12.95 6.87 -5.74
CA SER A 98 14.05 7.55 -5.05
C SER A 98 14.30 9.03 -5.42
N SER A 99 13.36 9.71 -6.07
CA SER A 99 13.43 11.17 -6.33
C SER A 99 13.11 12.07 -5.11
N GLY A 100 13.13 11.52 -3.88
CA GLY A 100 12.67 12.24 -2.68
C GLY A 100 11.14 12.39 -2.58
N LEU A 101 10.40 11.71 -3.47
CA LEU A 101 8.94 11.65 -3.48
C LEU A 101 8.46 10.38 -2.76
N ALA A 102 7.31 10.44 -2.09
CA ALA A 102 6.78 9.38 -1.24
C ALA A 102 6.20 8.19 -2.03
N SER A 103 6.98 7.58 -2.93
CA SER A 103 6.55 6.44 -3.76
C SER A 103 6.08 5.23 -2.95
N SER A 104 6.70 4.98 -1.80
CA SER A 104 6.28 3.92 -0.89
C SER A 104 4.93 4.22 -0.23
N ALA A 105 4.56 5.48 -0.05
CA ALA A 105 3.29 5.87 0.55
C ALA A 105 2.14 5.61 -0.43
N SER A 106 2.24 6.17 -1.63
CA SER A 106 1.24 5.98 -2.68
C SER A 106 1.14 4.53 -3.14
N GLY A 107 2.25 3.80 -3.24
CA GLY A 107 2.23 2.38 -3.60
C GLY A 107 1.48 1.49 -2.60
N ILE A 108 1.59 1.79 -1.30
CA ILE A 108 0.82 1.07 -0.27
C ILE A 108 -0.65 1.51 -0.30
N ALA A 109 -0.94 2.80 -0.44
CA ALA A 109 -2.30 3.30 -0.52
C ALA A 109 -3.07 2.72 -1.74
N SER A 110 -2.42 2.61 -2.90
CA SER A 110 -3.00 1.97 -4.09
C SER A 110 -3.23 0.48 -3.88
N PHE A 111 -2.33 -0.23 -3.18
CA PHE A 111 -2.52 -1.63 -2.81
C PHE A 111 -3.74 -1.82 -1.89
N VAL A 112 -3.84 -1.07 -0.79
CA VAL A 112 -4.96 -1.16 0.16
C VAL A 112 -6.30 -0.89 -0.55
N THR A 113 -6.33 0.13 -1.41
CA THR A 113 -7.51 0.47 -2.21
C THR A 113 -7.86 -0.64 -3.20
N ALA A 114 -6.87 -1.23 -3.87
CA ALA A 114 -7.10 -2.36 -4.77
C ALA A 114 -7.64 -3.59 -4.01
N TYR A 115 -7.09 -3.89 -2.83
CA TYR A 115 -7.51 -5.01 -1.99
C TYR A 115 -8.96 -4.86 -1.52
N GLU A 116 -9.32 -3.69 -1.01
CA GLU A 116 -10.68 -3.38 -0.56
C GLU A 116 -11.70 -3.56 -1.69
N ALA A 117 -11.40 -3.05 -2.88
CA ALA A 117 -12.24 -3.22 -4.06
C ALA A 117 -12.25 -4.67 -4.58
N HIS A 118 -11.14 -5.40 -4.48
CA HIS A 118 -11.05 -6.78 -4.96
C HIS A 118 -11.90 -7.73 -4.13
N TYR A 119 -12.01 -7.50 -2.83
CA TYR A 119 -12.84 -8.31 -1.93
C TYR A 119 -14.17 -7.66 -1.55
N ASN A 120 -14.49 -6.48 -2.11
CA ASN A 120 -15.71 -5.72 -1.83
C ASN A 120 -15.94 -5.48 -0.34
N LEU A 121 -14.90 -5.06 0.39
CA LEU A 121 -14.92 -5.01 1.86
C LEU A 121 -15.65 -3.79 2.44
N CYS A 122 -15.88 -2.74 1.64
CA CYS A 122 -16.55 -1.51 2.07
C CYS A 122 -15.98 -0.94 3.38
N LEU A 123 -14.65 -0.88 3.48
CA LEU A 123 -13.97 -0.51 4.72
C LEU A 123 -14.17 0.99 5.02
N ASP A 124 -14.37 1.30 6.30
CA ASP A 124 -14.32 2.67 6.76
C ASP A 124 -12.91 3.29 6.54
N ILE A 125 -12.84 4.61 6.66
CA ILE A 125 -11.58 5.32 6.43
C ILE A 125 -10.50 4.95 7.46
N ASN A 126 -10.88 4.62 8.70
CA ASN A 126 -9.93 4.31 9.76
C ASN A 126 -9.20 2.99 9.48
N HIS A 127 -9.93 1.99 8.98
CA HIS A 127 -9.35 0.71 8.57
C HIS A 127 -8.41 0.87 7.37
N LYS A 128 -8.78 1.69 6.38
CA LYS A 128 -7.92 1.99 5.23
C LYS A 128 -6.64 2.73 5.63
N VAL A 129 -6.75 3.72 6.50
CA VAL A 129 -5.60 4.46 7.04
C VAL A 129 -4.71 3.52 7.85
N LYS A 130 -5.28 2.72 8.75
CA LYS A 130 -4.52 1.77 9.58
C LYS A 130 -3.76 0.76 8.72
N ALA A 131 -4.43 0.13 7.75
CA ALA A 131 -3.77 -0.77 6.80
C ALA A 131 -2.61 -0.05 6.09
N SER A 132 -2.86 1.15 5.56
CA SER A 132 -1.84 1.91 4.84
C SER A 132 -0.63 2.23 5.73
N MET A 133 -0.87 2.65 6.98
CA MET A 133 0.18 2.92 7.96
C MET A 133 1.03 1.70 8.28
N LEU A 134 0.43 0.50 8.41
CA LEU A 134 1.18 -0.73 8.69
C LEU A 134 2.26 -1.00 7.62
N GLY A 135 1.97 -0.68 6.36
CA GLY A 135 2.97 -0.79 5.28
C GLY A 135 3.91 0.40 5.15
N SER A 136 3.40 1.62 5.37
CA SER A 136 4.18 2.86 5.30
C SER A 136 3.53 3.98 6.12
N GLY A 137 4.23 4.50 7.12
CA GLY A 137 3.67 5.50 8.06
C GLY A 137 3.20 6.83 7.44
N SER A 138 3.67 7.17 6.24
CA SER A 138 3.25 8.38 5.50
C SER A 138 2.23 8.11 4.39
N ALA A 139 1.68 6.89 4.33
CA ALA A 139 0.62 6.47 3.41
C ALA A 139 -0.84 6.84 3.75
N PRO A 140 -1.21 7.36 4.96
CA PRO A 140 -2.57 7.81 5.24
C PRO A 140 -3.15 8.80 4.21
#